data_AF-A0A1J5N901-F1
#
_entry.id   AF-A0A1J5N901-F1
#
_cell.length_a   1.000
_cell.length_b   1.000
_cell.length_c   1.000
_cell.angle_alpha   90.00
_cell.angle_beta   90.00
_cell.angle_gamma   90.00
#
_symmetry.space_group_name_H-M   'P 1'
#
loop_
_entity.id
_entity.type
_entity.pdbx_description
1 polymer ?
#
loop_
_entity_poly.entity_id
_entity_poly.type
_entity_poly.pdbx_seq_one_letter_code
_entity_poly.pdbx_strand_id
1 'polypeptide(L)'
;MPKELIHFKTAEKTAALLADTRFAPGLAAHPQGVLLGAVLHDALFYGATPRALPMARLAHRIHGARGEDTYALLRLQARHAARAANRDLAGALLVGMASHLWADTVMHPMVWHLTGDYYAASRREKSLARQRHRALESLLDMTACPEMIGRPLYRIHDQLASLGPALYEALPLDGMAELAGIRPGKAGPALASALKVFAGFQRLFPVRRLAFALYAASAWMPDTAREIAALFYAPQWLDQADRVNGAIRYRDPVSDEVREESAAELMDRAADRAGTLCRRLEPAVFYGAGQVLPETGPSLDSGRRGSGTREMRHMAEKFFPSLPQHSR
;
A
#
# COMPACT_ATOMS: atom_id res chain seq x y z
N MET A 1 -6.02 5.90 -0.32
CA MET A 1 -4.89 6.27 -1.17
C MET A 1 -3.72 6.30 -0.24
N PRO A 2 -3.11 5.14 0.01
CA PRO A 2 -2.06 5.08 0.99
C PRO A 2 -0.78 5.71 0.48
N LYS A 3 0.05 6.05 1.45
CA LYS A 3 1.35 6.68 1.26
C LYS A 3 2.41 5.63 1.00
N GLU A 4 3.32 5.96 0.10
CA GLU A 4 4.16 4.97 -0.56
C GLU A 4 5.49 4.66 0.16
N LEU A 5 6.04 5.55 0.99
CA LEU A 5 7.45 5.43 1.38
C LEU A 5 7.66 4.32 2.41
N ILE A 6 6.73 4.16 3.36
CA ILE A 6 6.71 3.01 4.25
C ILE A 6 6.63 1.68 3.49
N HIS A 7 5.83 1.61 2.42
CA HIS A 7 5.78 0.41 1.58
C HIS A 7 7.13 0.14 0.90
N PHE A 8 7.77 1.18 0.36
CA PHE A 8 9.11 1.06 -0.22
C PHE A 8 10.14 0.60 0.81
N LYS A 9 10.16 1.19 2.00
CA LYS A 9 11.08 0.80 3.09
C LYS A 9 10.87 -0.64 3.51
N THR A 10 9.62 -1.06 3.66
CA THR A 10 9.27 -2.45 4.00
C THR A 10 9.70 -3.41 2.89
N ALA A 11 9.58 -3.00 1.62
CA ALA A 11 9.99 -3.82 0.49
C ALA A 11 11.51 -3.98 0.39
N GLU A 12 12.27 -2.92 0.68
CA GLU A 12 13.73 -2.99 0.78
C GLU A 12 14.18 -3.93 1.92
N LYS A 13 13.56 -3.82 3.10
CA LYS A 13 13.80 -4.74 4.23
C LYS A 13 13.47 -6.18 3.85
N THR A 14 12.33 -6.41 3.20
CA THR A 14 11.92 -7.73 2.71
C THR A 14 12.94 -8.31 1.72
N ALA A 15 13.42 -7.49 0.78
CA ALA A 15 14.42 -7.92 -0.19
C ALA A 15 15.75 -8.30 0.48
N ALA A 16 16.19 -7.53 1.49
CA ALA A 16 17.39 -7.85 2.27
C ALA A 16 17.26 -9.20 3.01
N LEU A 17 16.09 -9.50 3.56
CA LEU A 17 15.81 -10.79 4.23
C LEU A 17 15.77 -11.99 3.27
N LEU A 18 15.80 -11.76 1.95
CA LEU A 18 15.76 -12.80 0.92
C LEU A 18 17.12 -12.97 0.21
N ALA A 19 18.20 -12.39 0.74
CA ALA A 19 19.54 -12.40 0.14
C ALA A 19 20.13 -13.81 -0.07
N ASP A 20 19.67 -14.80 0.68
CA ASP A 20 20.07 -16.21 0.62
C ASP A 20 19.11 -17.09 -0.23
N THR A 21 18.13 -16.49 -0.90
CA THR A 21 17.12 -17.20 -1.71
C THR A 21 17.37 -17.07 -3.21
N ARG A 22 16.64 -17.84 -4.03
CA ARG A 22 16.62 -17.70 -5.50
C ARG A 22 16.07 -16.37 -6.00
N PHE A 23 15.37 -15.60 -5.16
CA PHE A 23 14.95 -14.25 -5.53
C PHE A 23 16.13 -13.26 -5.58
N ALA A 24 17.20 -13.48 -4.79
CA ALA A 24 18.25 -12.48 -4.56
C ALA A 24 18.84 -11.86 -5.85
N PRO A 25 19.22 -12.63 -6.89
CA PRO A 25 19.76 -12.05 -8.12
C PRO A 25 18.77 -11.11 -8.82
N GLY A 26 17.50 -11.51 -8.91
CA GLY A 26 16.45 -10.68 -9.53
C GLY A 26 16.11 -9.45 -8.73
N LEU A 27 16.14 -9.54 -7.39
CA LEU A 27 15.95 -8.38 -6.51
C LEU A 27 17.07 -7.34 -6.66
N ALA A 28 18.32 -7.80 -6.77
CA ALA A 28 19.47 -6.93 -7.00
C ALA A 28 19.45 -6.29 -8.40
N ALA A 29 19.01 -7.03 -9.43
CA ALA A 29 18.94 -6.55 -10.80
C ALA A 29 17.75 -5.61 -11.07
N HIS A 30 16.66 -5.75 -10.30
CA HIS A 30 15.40 -5.03 -10.52
C HIS A 30 14.84 -4.36 -9.25
N PRO A 31 15.59 -3.48 -8.58
CA PRO A 31 15.11 -2.80 -7.37
C PRO A 31 13.84 -1.98 -7.63
N GLN A 32 13.69 -1.38 -8.82
CA GLN A 32 12.47 -0.65 -9.20
C GLN A 32 11.24 -1.57 -9.30
N GLY A 33 11.44 -2.85 -9.67
CA GLY A 33 10.38 -3.85 -9.69
C GLY A 33 9.89 -4.19 -8.29
N VAL A 34 10.81 -4.30 -7.33
CA VAL A 34 10.46 -4.50 -5.90
C VAL A 34 9.64 -3.33 -5.38
N LEU A 35 10.12 -2.11 -5.60
CA LEU A 35 9.43 -0.90 -5.15
C LEU A 35 8.05 -0.74 -5.80
N LEU A 36 7.96 -0.91 -7.12
CA LEU A 36 6.68 -0.78 -7.82
C LEU A 36 5.67 -1.87 -7.39
N GLY A 37 6.13 -3.10 -7.16
CA GLY A 37 5.30 -4.17 -6.62
C GLY A 37 4.69 -3.82 -5.26
N ALA A 38 5.45 -3.09 -4.42
CA ALA A 38 5.03 -2.67 -3.08
C ALA A 38 3.94 -1.58 -3.05
N VAL A 39 3.61 -0.99 -4.19
CA VAL A 39 2.52 -0.01 -4.33
C VAL A 39 1.50 -0.40 -5.39
N LEU A 40 1.62 -1.59 -5.99
CA LEU A 40 0.78 -1.98 -7.12
C LEU A 40 -0.69 -2.16 -6.70
N HIS A 41 -0.95 -2.68 -5.50
CA HIS A 41 -2.29 -2.86 -4.97
C HIS A 41 -3.04 -1.51 -4.93
N ASP A 42 -2.36 -0.47 -4.47
CA ASP A 42 -2.93 0.88 -4.35
C ASP A 42 -2.97 1.67 -5.64
N ALA A 43 -2.02 1.39 -6.54
CA ALA A 43 -2.02 1.98 -7.87
C ALA A 43 -3.37 1.75 -8.55
N LEU A 44 -4.04 0.63 -8.28
CA LEU A 44 -5.36 0.32 -8.84
C LEU A 44 -6.46 1.29 -8.37
N PHE A 45 -6.37 1.87 -7.17
CA PHE A 45 -7.32 2.90 -6.71
C PHE A 45 -7.22 4.21 -7.50
N TYR A 46 -6.10 4.47 -8.18
CA TYR A 46 -5.94 5.60 -9.10
C TYR A 46 -6.62 5.38 -10.46
N GLY A 47 -7.41 4.31 -10.61
CA GLY A 47 -8.27 4.05 -11.76
C GLY A 47 -9.46 5.03 -11.89
N ALA A 48 -9.17 6.32 -12.02
CA ALA A 48 -10.15 7.40 -12.04
C ALA A 48 -10.81 7.63 -13.42
N THR A 49 -10.28 7.02 -14.48
CA THR A 49 -10.89 7.09 -15.82
C THR A 49 -11.95 6.01 -15.99
N PRO A 50 -12.98 6.20 -16.83
CA PRO A 50 -13.99 5.15 -17.10
C PRO A 50 -13.37 3.80 -17.51
N ARG A 51 -12.23 3.83 -18.21
CA ARG A 51 -11.49 2.64 -18.62
C ARG A 51 -10.80 1.91 -17.46
N ALA A 52 -10.46 2.61 -16.39
CA ALA A 52 -9.73 2.09 -15.23
C ALA A 52 -10.61 1.88 -13.98
N LEU A 53 -11.88 2.32 -13.98
CA LEU A 53 -12.82 2.09 -12.88
C LEU A 53 -12.91 0.62 -12.42
N PRO A 54 -12.90 -0.38 -13.31
CA PRO A 54 -12.89 -1.78 -12.89
C PRO A 54 -11.64 -2.17 -12.08
N MET A 55 -10.48 -1.54 -12.35
CA MET A 55 -9.28 -1.75 -11.54
C MET A 55 -9.45 -1.19 -10.13
N ALA A 56 -10.10 -0.04 -9.96
CA ALA A 56 -10.39 0.50 -8.62
C ALA A 56 -11.33 -0.42 -7.82
N ARG A 57 -12.24 -1.16 -8.48
CA ARG A 57 -13.04 -2.21 -7.82
C ARG A 57 -12.21 -3.44 -7.46
N LEU A 58 -11.30 -3.84 -8.36
CA LEU A 58 -10.33 -4.90 -8.07
C LEU A 58 -9.48 -4.55 -6.85
N ALA A 59 -9.04 -3.29 -6.72
CA ALA A 59 -8.30 -2.80 -5.56
C ALA A 59 -9.03 -3.11 -4.25
N HIS A 60 -10.31 -2.75 -4.13
CA HIS A 60 -11.11 -3.09 -2.95
C HIS A 60 -11.17 -4.60 -2.66
N ARG A 61 -11.30 -5.42 -3.71
CA ARG A 61 -11.36 -6.88 -3.57
C ARG A 61 -10.04 -7.47 -3.08
N ILE A 62 -8.90 -7.02 -3.63
CA ILE A 62 -7.58 -7.56 -3.23
C ILE A 62 -7.11 -7.04 -1.86
N HIS A 63 -7.76 -6.01 -1.31
CA HIS A 63 -7.58 -5.60 0.09
C HIS A 63 -8.41 -6.43 1.08
N GLY A 64 -9.37 -7.23 0.61
CA GLY A 64 -10.16 -8.11 1.47
C GLY A 64 -11.08 -7.37 2.44
N ALA A 65 -11.57 -6.18 2.06
CA ALA A 65 -12.40 -5.34 2.93
C ALA A 65 -13.71 -6.05 3.36
N ARG A 66 -14.14 -7.10 2.65
CA ARG A 66 -15.32 -7.92 2.93
C ARG A 66 -14.98 -9.41 3.12
N GLY A 67 -13.72 -9.71 3.51
CA GLY A 67 -13.26 -11.08 3.71
C GLY A 67 -12.86 -11.81 2.42
N GLU A 68 -12.65 -11.09 1.32
CA GLU A 68 -12.16 -11.67 0.08
C GLU A 68 -10.73 -12.20 0.20
N ASP A 69 -10.35 -13.11 -0.69
CA ASP A 69 -9.02 -13.72 -0.69
C ASP A 69 -7.94 -12.79 -1.27
N THR A 70 -7.15 -12.19 -0.38
CA THR A 70 -6.08 -11.26 -0.73
C THR A 70 -4.85 -11.93 -1.36
N TYR A 71 -4.68 -13.24 -1.18
CA TYR A 71 -3.62 -14.00 -1.85
C TYR A 71 -3.93 -14.30 -3.33
N ALA A 72 -5.13 -13.99 -3.82
CA ALA A 72 -5.49 -14.22 -5.21
C ALA A 72 -4.51 -13.54 -6.20
N LEU A 73 -4.11 -12.29 -5.94
CA LEU A 73 -3.16 -11.58 -6.79
C LEU A 73 -1.74 -12.16 -6.68
N LEU A 74 -1.28 -12.52 -5.48
CA LEU A 74 0.03 -13.14 -5.28
C LEU A 74 0.12 -14.50 -5.98
N ARG A 75 -0.92 -15.33 -5.88
CA ARG A 75 -0.96 -16.62 -6.60
C ARG A 75 -0.89 -16.44 -8.11
N LEU A 76 -1.60 -15.44 -8.62
CA LEU A 76 -1.59 -15.11 -10.03
C LEU A 76 -0.19 -14.66 -10.47
N GLN A 77 0.43 -13.73 -9.74
CA GLN A 77 1.78 -13.24 -10.02
C GLN A 77 2.83 -14.35 -9.89
N ALA A 78 2.75 -15.23 -8.89
CA ALA A 78 3.70 -16.33 -8.72
C ALA A 78 3.63 -17.34 -9.87
N ARG A 79 2.42 -17.71 -10.32
CA ARG A 79 2.24 -18.57 -11.50
C ARG A 79 2.76 -17.93 -12.78
N HIS A 80 2.59 -16.61 -12.91
CA HIS A 80 3.13 -15.85 -14.04
C HIS A 80 4.65 -15.81 -14.00
N ALA A 81 5.25 -15.46 -12.86
CA ALA A 81 6.70 -15.41 -12.70
C ALA A 81 7.38 -16.73 -13.06
N ALA A 82 6.78 -17.88 -12.70
CA ALA A 82 7.30 -19.19 -13.07
C ALA A 82 7.45 -19.40 -14.59
N ARG A 83 6.63 -18.72 -15.40
CA ARG A 83 6.52 -18.89 -16.86
C ARG A 83 7.00 -17.66 -17.65
N ALA A 84 7.25 -16.53 -16.98
CA ALA A 84 7.61 -15.27 -17.61
C ALA A 84 9.00 -15.36 -18.26
N ALA A 85 9.16 -14.71 -19.42
CA ALA A 85 10.45 -14.59 -20.10
C ALA A 85 11.48 -13.88 -19.22
N ASN A 86 11.08 -12.77 -18.58
CA ASN A 86 11.84 -12.12 -17.51
C ASN A 86 11.31 -12.54 -16.13
N ARG A 87 11.67 -13.76 -15.72
CA ARG A 87 11.30 -14.32 -14.40
C ARG A 87 11.80 -13.47 -13.25
N ASP A 88 12.99 -12.88 -13.37
CA ASP A 88 13.62 -12.11 -12.31
C ASP A 88 12.83 -10.82 -11.99
N LEU A 89 12.42 -10.07 -13.02
CA LEU A 89 11.55 -8.91 -12.83
C LEU A 89 10.16 -9.30 -12.30
N ALA A 90 9.58 -10.38 -12.84
CA ALA A 90 8.28 -10.88 -12.36
C ALA A 90 8.35 -11.35 -10.89
N GLY A 91 9.47 -11.93 -10.47
CA GLY A 91 9.78 -12.29 -9.10
C GLY A 91 10.00 -11.07 -8.20
N ALA A 92 10.70 -10.03 -8.67
CA ALA A 92 10.87 -8.78 -7.95
C ALA A 92 9.53 -8.08 -7.66
N LEU A 93 8.65 -8.01 -8.67
CA LEU A 93 7.28 -7.50 -8.50
C LEU A 93 6.49 -8.33 -7.49
N LEU A 94 6.62 -9.67 -7.51
CA LEU A 94 5.97 -10.56 -6.53
C LEU A 94 6.42 -10.27 -5.10
N VAL A 95 7.73 -10.09 -4.88
CA VAL A 95 8.29 -9.76 -3.56
C VAL A 95 7.75 -8.41 -3.08
N GLY A 96 7.72 -7.40 -3.96
CA GLY A 96 7.09 -6.12 -3.67
C GLY A 96 5.62 -6.27 -3.27
N MET A 97 4.84 -7.01 -4.05
CA MET A 97 3.41 -7.26 -3.76
C MET A 97 3.20 -7.97 -2.41
N ALA A 98 4.05 -8.94 -2.06
CA ALA A 98 3.99 -9.62 -0.78
C ALA A 98 4.33 -8.66 0.38
N SER A 99 5.32 -7.79 0.19
CA SER A 99 5.65 -6.72 1.14
C SER A 99 4.51 -5.75 1.34
N HIS A 100 3.81 -5.34 0.27
CA HIS A 100 2.64 -4.48 0.38
C HIS A 100 1.57 -5.11 1.28
N LEU A 101 1.18 -6.35 0.97
CA LEU A 101 0.14 -7.07 1.70
C LEU A 101 0.43 -7.09 3.19
N TRP A 102 1.68 -7.39 3.59
CA TRP A 102 2.02 -7.46 5.00
C TRP A 102 2.22 -6.11 5.66
N ALA A 103 2.66 -5.08 4.93
CA ALA A 103 2.71 -3.72 5.46
C ALA A 103 1.31 -3.27 5.90
N ASP A 104 0.31 -3.39 5.02
CA ASP A 104 -1.08 -3.04 5.34
C ASP A 104 -1.65 -3.91 6.46
N THR A 105 -1.52 -5.24 6.34
CA THR A 105 -2.02 -6.20 7.33
C THR A 105 -1.48 -5.92 8.74
N VAL A 106 -0.25 -5.43 8.85
CA VAL A 106 0.41 -5.14 10.14
C VAL A 106 0.06 -3.75 10.65
N MET A 107 -0.03 -2.75 9.77
CA MET A 107 -0.15 -1.34 10.16
C MET A 107 -1.60 -0.86 10.26
N HIS A 108 -2.52 -1.34 9.41
CA HIS A 108 -3.88 -0.85 9.40
C HIS A 108 -4.66 -1.02 10.71
N PRO A 109 -4.42 -2.04 11.56
CA PRO A 109 -4.98 -2.06 12.91
C PRO A 109 -4.67 -0.79 13.71
N MET A 110 -3.43 -0.30 13.65
CA MET A 110 -3.00 0.95 14.29
C MET A 110 -3.61 2.17 13.58
N VAL A 111 -3.56 2.21 12.25
CA VAL A 111 -4.13 3.32 11.46
C VAL A 111 -5.63 3.46 11.74
N TRP A 112 -6.38 2.36 11.70
CA TRP A 112 -7.80 2.31 12.03
C TRP A 112 -8.09 2.84 13.42
N HIS A 113 -7.36 2.32 14.42
CA HIS A 113 -7.50 2.73 15.81
C HIS A 113 -7.32 4.24 15.95
N LEU A 114 -6.29 4.82 15.32
CA LEU A 114 -5.99 6.25 15.48
C LEU A 114 -6.95 7.14 14.68
N THR A 115 -7.40 6.71 13.51
CA THR A 115 -7.96 7.63 12.52
C THR A 115 -9.49 7.61 12.45
N GLY A 116 -10.12 6.49 12.83
CA GLY A 116 -11.56 6.32 12.79
C GLY A 116 -12.04 5.33 11.73
N ASP A 117 -13.37 5.11 11.74
CA ASP A 117 -14.05 4.25 10.76
C ASP A 117 -14.20 4.96 9.41
N TYR A 118 -13.28 4.67 8.48
CA TYR A 118 -13.35 5.15 7.09
C TYR A 118 -14.33 4.35 6.20
N TYR A 119 -15.11 3.45 6.80
CA TYR A 119 -16.29 2.79 6.23
C TYR A 119 -17.62 3.26 6.86
N ALA A 120 -17.58 4.26 7.75
CA ALA A 120 -18.75 4.79 8.46
C ALA A 120 -19.92 5.13 7.52
N ALA A 121 -21.15 4.91 8.02
CA ALA A 121 -22.37 5.21 7.27
C ALA A 121 -22.53 6.71 6.99
N SER A 122 -22.15 7.56 7.95
CA SER A 122 -22.14 9.01 7.79
C SER A 122 -21.05 9.45 6.83
N ARG A 123 -21.42 10.15 5.76
CA ARG A 123 -20.46 10.72 4.80
C ARG A 123 -19.42 11.62 5.48
N ARG A 124 -19.83 12.37 6.50
CA ARG A 124 -18.95 13.29 7.23
C ARG A 124 -17.92 12.53 8.07
N GLU A 125 -18.36 11.56 8.86
CA GLU A 125 -17.48 10.75 9.71
C GLU A 125 -16.48 9.98 8.85
N LYS A 126 -16.98 9.38 7.76
CA LYS A 126 -16.17 8.69 6.76
C LYS A 126 -15.09 9.59 6.16
N SER A 127 -15.45 10.83 5.80
CA SER A 127 -14.48 11.78 5.24
C SER A 127 -13.44 12.21 6.28
N LEU A 128 -13.85 12.48 7.51
CA LEU A 128 -12.93 12.83 8.60
C LEU A 128 -11.94 11.70 8.88
N ALA A 129 -12.41 10.45 8.95
CA ALA A 129 -11.55 9.29 9.13
C ALA A 129 -10.55 9.14 7.97
N ARG A 130 -10.99 9.32 6.71
CA ARG A 130 -10.11 9.30 5.53
C ARG A 130 -9.06 10.43 5.53
N GLN A 131 -9.44 11.62 5.98
CA GLN A 131 -8.51 12.74 6.11
C GLN A 131 -7.43 12.40 7.14
N ARG A 132 -7.81 11.86 8.30
CA ARG A 132 -6.86 11.46 9.35
C ARG A 132 -5.98 10.31 8.89
N HIS A 133 -6.55 9.28 8.25
CA HIS A 133 -5.82 8.16 7.66
C HIS A 133 -4.68 8.68 6.78
N ARG A 134 -5.01 9.50 5.79
CA ARG A 134 -4.02 10.02 4.82
C ARG A 134 -3.00 10.95 5.47
N ALA A 135 -3.42 11.76 6.44
CA ALA A 135 -2.52 12.64 7.18
C ALA A 135 -1.58 11.84 8.10
N LEU A 136 -2.07 10.79 8.76
CA LEU A 136 -1.28 9.89 9.60
C LEU A 136 -0.21 9.20 8.77
N GLU A 137 -0.60 8.59 7.66
CA GLU A 137 0.34 7.95 6.74
C GLU A 137 1.37 8.93 6.18
N SER A 138 0.96 10.17 5.89
CA SER A 138 1.90 11.21 5.43
C SER A 138 2.89 11.60 6.53
N LEU A 139 2.43 11.71 7.76
CA LEU A 139 3.26 11.97 8.92
C LEU A 139 4.24 10.81 9.18
N LEU A 140 3.77 9.57 9.05
CA LEU A 140 4.60 8.37 9.19
C LEU A 140 5.69 8.32 8.12
N ASP A 141 5.38 8.60 6.85
CA ASP A 141 6.39 8.74 5.79
C ASP A 141 7.42 9.84 6.11
N MET A 142 6.96 10.99 6.61
CA MET A 142 7.81 12.13 6.98
C MET A 142 8.73 11.87 8.16
N THR A 143 8.37 10.96 9.05
CA THR A 143 9.12 10.67 10.29
C THR A 143 9.96 9.41 10.18
N ALA A 144 9.43 8.35 9.56
CA ALA A 144 10.08 7.05 9.45
C ALA A 144 10.94 6.92 8.18
N CYS A 145 10.64 7.67 7.11
CA CYS A 145 11.34 7.60 5.82
C CYS A 145 11.76 8.98 5.26
N PRO A 146 12.23 9.95 6.08
CA PRO A 146 12.53 11.30 5.60
C PRO A 146 13.60 11.32 4.49
N GLU A 147 14.53 10.37 4.49
CA GLU A 147 15.62 10.24 3.53
C GLU A 147 15.13 9.92 2.10
N MET A 148 13.92 9.34 2.00
CA MET A 148 13.31 8.88 0.74
C MET A 148 12.52 9.98 0.04
N ILE A 149 12.09 11.01 0.76
CA ILE A 149 11.19 12.05 0.24
C ILE A 149 11.83 12.77 -0.94
N GLY A 150 11.16 12.69 -2.08
CA GLY A 150 11.59 13.37 -3.30
C GLY A 150 12.82 12.77 -3.98
N ARG A 151 13.37 11.64 -3.51
CA ARG A 151 14.45 10.95 -4.23
C ARG A 151 13.92 10.29 -5.50
N PRO A 152 14.66 10.31 -6.63
CA PRO A 152 14.21 9.70 -7.89
C PRO A 152 13.84 8.21 -7.77
N LEU A 153 14.62 7.41 -7.05
CA LEU A 153 14.36 5.97 -6.90
C LEU A 153 12.98 5.65 -6.32
N TYR A 154 12.48 6.50 -5.42
CA TYR A 154 11.18 6.36 -4.76
C TYR A 154 10.06 7.12 -5.48
N ARG A 155 10.26 7.48 -6.75
CA ARG A 155 9.22 8.06 -7.60
C ARG A 155 8.72 7.02 -8.59
N ILE A 156 7.41 6.79 -8.59
CA ILE A 156 6.74 5.88 -9.52
C ILE A 156 7.02 6.30 -10.96
N HIS A 157 7.06 7.60 -11.26
CA HIS A 157 7.45 8.08 -12.59
C HIS A 157 8.80 7.50 -13.07
N ASP A 158 9.81 7.52 -12.20
CA ASP A 158 11.16 7.10 -12.54
C ASP A 158 11.27 5.56 -12.56
N GLN A 159 10.51 4.87 -11.70
CA GLN A 159 10.34 3.41 -11.75
C GLN A 159 9.70 2.96 -13.07
N LEU A 160 8.63 3.63 -13.51
CA LEU A 160 7.95 3.34 -14.78
C LEU A 160 8.88 3.59 -15.98
N ALA A 161 9.65 4.69 -15.95
CA ALA A 161 10.62 4.99 -16.99
C ALA A 161 11.73 3.94 -17.05
N SER A 162 12.22 3.48 -15.89
CA SER A 162 13.27 2.46 -15.80
C SER A 162 12.81 1.08 -16.26
N LEU A 163 11.57 0.69 -15.96
CA LEU A 163 11.05 -0.64 -16.29
C LEU A 163 10.48 -0.71 -17.72
N GLY A 164 9.94 0.41 -18.23
CA GLY A 164 9.45 0.51 -19.60
C GLY A 164 8.39 -0.56 -19.95
N PRO A 165 8.40 -1.07 -21.19
CA PRO A 165 7.47 -2.13 -21.63
C PRO A 165 7.60 -3.44 -20.85
N ALA A 166 8.81 -3.77 -20.36
CA ALA A 166 9.08 -5.02 -19.66
C ALA A 166 8.24 -5.18 -18.38
N LEU A 167 7.81 -4.08 -17.77
CA LEU A 167 6.85 -4.09 -16.66
C LEU A 167 5.57 -4.87 -17.02
N TYR A 168 4.98 -4.58 -18.18
CA TYR A 168 3.69 -5.15 -18.57
C TYR A 168 3.80 -6.62 -18.99
N GLU A 169 4.98 -7.03 -19.45
CA GLU A 169 5.32 -8.43 -19.72
C GLU A 169 5.54 -9.22 -18.42
N ALA A 170 6.04 -8.56 -17.37
CA ALA A 170 6.29 -9.15 -16.06
C ALA A 170 5.03 -9.22 -15.15
N LEU A 171 3.88 -8.72 -15.62
CA LEU A 171 2.61 -8.75 -14.91
C LEU A 171 1.58 -9.69 -15.56
N PRO A 172 0.72 -10.37 -14.78
CA PRO A 172 -0.29 -11.29 -15.26
C PRO A 172 -1.55 -10.55 -15.73
N LEU A 173 -1.42 -9.71 -16.76
CA LEU A 173 -2.49 -8.79 -17.17
C LEU A 173 -3.81 -9.48 -17.52
N ASP A 174 -3.78 -10.67 -18.11
CA ASP A 174 -5.01 -11.42 -18.43
C ASP A 174 -5.71 -11.94 -17.18
N GLY A 175 -4.96 -12.45 -16.20
CA GLY A 175 -5.56 -12.85 -14.92
C GLY A 175 -6.05 -11.64 -14.11
N MET A 176 -5.37 -10.49 -14.20
CA MET A 176 -5.87 -9.26 -13.61
C MET A 176 -7.17 -8.79 -14.29
N ALA A 177 -7.28 -8.96 -15.61
CA ALA A 177 -8.51 -8.67 -16.36
C ALA A 177 -9.66 -9.56 -15.87
N GLU A 178 -9.40 -10.86 -15.70
CA GLU A 178 -10.38 -11.82 -15.15
C GLU A 178 -10.81 -11.43 -13.74
N LEU A 179 -9.86 -11.15 -12.84
CA LEU A 179 -10.17 -10.74 -11.46
C LEU A 179 -10.98 -9.43 -11.39
N ALA A 180 -10.75 -8.51 -12.34
CA ALA A 180 -11.48 -7.25 -12.46
C ALA A 180 -12.82 -7.40 -13.22
N GLY A 181 -13.12 -8.55 -13.81
CA GLY A 181 -14.33 -8.77 -14.61
C GLY A 181 -14.35 -7.96 -15.91
N ILE A 182 -13.19 -7.78 -16.55
CA ILE A 182 -13.07 -7.07 -17.83
C ILE A 182 -12.47 -7.95 -18.92
N ARG A 183 -12.63 -7.55 -20.18
CA ARG A 183 -12.09 -8.30 -21.33
C ARG A 183 -10.55 -8.38 -21.27
N PRO A 184 -9.95 -9.50 -21.69
CA PRO A 184 -8.50 -9.60 -21.91
C PRO A 184 -7.98 -8.44 -22.76
N GLY A 185 -6.74 -8.03 -22.49
CA GLY A 185 -6.11 -6.86 -23.13
C GLY A 185 -6.60 -5.48 -22.66
N LYS A 186 -7.67 -5.37 -21.85
CA LYS A 186 -8.08 -4.08 -21.25
C LYS A 186 -7.35 -3.75 -19.95
N ALA A 187 -6.82 -4.74 -19.24
CA ALA A 187 -6.11 -4.54 -17.98
C ALA A 187 -4.83 -3.71 -18.15
N GLY A 188 -4.01 -3.98 -19.18
CA GLY A 188 -2.78 -3.23 -19.44
C GLY A 188 -2.99 -1.72 -19.58
N PRO A 189 -3.83 -1.25 -20.51
CA PRO A 189 -4.15 0.17 -20.65
C PRO A 189 -4.79 0.80 -19.41
N ALA A 190 -5.65 0.05 -18.70
CA ALA A 190 -6.28 0.52 -17.47
C ALA A 190 -5.24 0.74 -16.35
N LEU A 191 -4.36 -0.24 -16.13
CA LEU A 191 -3.26 -0.17 -15.18
C LEU A 191 -2.28 0.95 -15.53
N ALA A 192 -1.88 1.07 -16.80
CA ALA A 192 -1.03 2.14 -17.28
C ALA A 192 -1.63 3.53 -17.00
N SER A 193 -2.95 3.68 -17.19
CA SER A 193 -3.65 4.92 -16.86
C SER A 193 -3.61 5.19 -15.35
N ALA A 194 -3.85 4.18 -14.52
CA ALA A 194 -3.87 4.33 -13.06
C ALA A 194 -2.48 4.70 -12.52
N LEU A 195 -1.44 4.01 -12.97
CA LEU A 195 -0.04 4.30 -12.64
C LEU A 195 0.40 5.70 -13.07
N LYS A 196 -0.04 6.18 -14.25
CA LYS A 196 0.24 7.56 -14.69
C LYS A 196 -0.42 8.60 -13.78
N VAL A 197 -1.68 8.39 -13.40
CA VAL A 197 -2.38 9.29 -12.48
C VAL A 197 -1.70 9.27 -11.11
N PHE A 198 -1.35 8.09 -10.60
CA PHE A 198 -0.61 7.95 -9.34
C PHE A 198 0.73 8.71 -9.40
N ALA A 199 1.57 8.44 -10.40
CA ALA A 199 2.84 9.12 -10.58
C ALA A 199 2.68 10.65 -10.69
N GLY A 200 1.60 11.13 -11.32
CA GLY A 200 1.27 12.56 -11.39
C GLY A 200 1.01 13.17 -10.02
N PHE A 201 0.15 12.56 -9.20
CA PHE A 201 -0.11 13.02 -7.83
C PHE A 201 1.14 12.92 -6.94
N GLN A 202 1.86 11.80 -7.03
CA GLN A 202 3.04 11.53 -6.23
C GLN A 202 4.11 12.62 -6.38
N ARG A 203 4.30 13.13 -7.61
CA ARG A 203 5.24 14.22 -7.90
C ARG A 203 4.89 15.53 -7.18
N LEU A 204 3.63 15.73 -6.82
CA LEU A 204 3.15 16.96 -6.18
C LEU A 204 3.26 16.92 -4.65
N PHE A 205 3.17 15.72 -4.05
CA PHE A 205 3.20 15.56 -2.58
C PHE A 205 4.40 16.20 -1.87
N PRO A 206 5.65 16.14 -2.37
CA PRO A 206 6.80 16.77 -1.72
C PRO A 206 6.94 18.27 -2.00
N VAL A 207 6.06 18.89 -2.80
CA VAL A 207 6.15 20.32 -3.13
C VAL A 207 5.71 21.15 -1.91
N ARG A 208 6.68 21.51 -1.05
CA ARG A 208 6.44 22.16 0.25
C ARG A 208 5.53 23.39 0.20
N ARG A 209 5.69 24.27 -0.79
CA ARG A 209 4.83 25.47 -0.94
C ARG A 209 3.37 25.12 -1.21
N LEU A 210 3.15 24.12 -2.06
CA LEU A 210 1.81 23.61 -2.37
C LEU A 210 1.20 22.91 -1.15
N ALA A 211 1.97 22.05 -0.47
CA ALA A 211 1.55 21.38 0.75
C ALA A 211 1.13 22.39 1.84
N PHE A 212 1.92 23.44 2.05
CA PHE A 212 1.62 24.51 2.99
C PHE A 212 0.32 25.25 2.62
N ALA A 213 0.18 25.65 1.35
CA ALA A 213 -1.01 26.35 0.87
C ALA A 213 -2.28 25.50 1.02
N LEU A 214 -2.23 24.21 0.65
CA LEU A 214 -3.34 23.27 0.80
C LEU A 214 -3.70 23.04 2.27
N TYR A 215 -2.72 22.90 3.16
CA TYR A 215 -2.95 22.77 4.59
C TYR A 215 -3.68 24.00 5.15
N ALA A 216 -3.17 25.20 4.86
CA ALA A 216 -3.75 26.46 5.30
C ALA A 216 -5.17 26.67 4.76
N ALA A 217 -5.41 26.25 3.52
CA ALA A 217 -6.70 26.38 2.85
C ALA A 217 -7.76 25.33 3.29
N SER A 218 -7.36 24.30 4.04
CA SER A 218 -8.19 23.11 4.27
C SER A 218 -9.54 23.38 4.94
N ALA A 219 -9.62 24.39 5.82
CA ALA A 219 -10.86 24.79 6.47
C ALA A 219 -11.95 25.22 5.47
N TRP A 220 -11.57 25.76 4.30
CA TRP A 220 -12.50 26.27 3.29
C TRP A 220 -12.71 25.33 2.11
N MET A 221 -12.00 24.19 2.08
CA MET A 221 -12.11 23.21 1.01
C MET A 221 -13.29 22.24 1.23
N PRO A 222 -13.92 21.72 0.16
CA PRO A 222 -14.88 20.62 0.30
C PRO A 222 -14.17 19.34 0.79
N ASP A 223 -14.94 18.40 1.36
CA ASP A 223 -14.46 17.14 1.94
C ASP A 223 -13.47 16.38 1.04
N THR A 224 -13.84 16.17 -0.22
CA THR A 224 -12.97 15.46 -1.18
C THR A 224 -11.63 16.16 -1.39
N ALA A 225 -11.61 17.49 -1.44
CA ALA A 225 -10.39 18.26 -1.59
C ALA A 225 -9.54 18.24 -0.31
N ARG A 226 -10.16 18.26 0.88
CA ARG A 226 -9.45 18.04 2.15
C ARG A 226 -8.82 16.66 2.22
N GLU A 227 -9.55 15.62 1.82
CA GLU A 227 -9.01 14.26 1.74
C GLU A 227 -7.80 14.18 0.81
N ILE A 228 -7.79 14.90 -0.31
CA ILE A 228 -6.64 14.96 -1.23
C ILE A 228 -5.50 15.77 -0.63
N ALA A 229 -5.79 16.93 -0.02
CA ALA A 229 -4.80 17.79 0.63
C ALA A 229 -4.05 17.07 1.77
N ALA A 230 -4.72 16.18 2.49
CA ALA A 230 -4.12 15.34 3.53
C ALA A 230 -3.03 14.38 3.01
N LEU A 231 -2.92 14.17 1.70
CA LEU A 231 -1.84 13.40 1.07
C LEU A 231 -0.56 14.21 0.87
N PHE A 232 -0.54 15.51 1.13
CA PHE A 232 0.67 16.30 0.93
C PHE A 232 1.56 16.26 2.17
N TYR A 233 2.88 16.25 1.97
CA TYR A 233 3.86 16.31 3.05
C TYR A 233 3.93 17.73 3.64
N ALA A 234 2.83 18.16 4.26
CA ALA A 234 2.72 19.47 4.89
C ALA A 234 3.60 19.50 6.15
N PRO A 235 4.56 20.44 6.26
CA PRO A 235 5.44 20.54 7.44
C PRO A 235 4.69 20.63 8.77
N GLN A 236 3.47 21.19 8.78
CA GLN A 236 2.61 21.31 9.95
C GLN A 236 2.19 19.95 10.55
N TRP A 237 2.27 18.86 9.79
CA TRP A 237 2.07 17.53 10.37
C TRP A 237 3.18 17.16 11.36
N LEU A 238 4.40 17.67 11.16
CA LEU A 238 5.54 17.39 12.05
C LEU A 238 5.37 17.96 13.45
N ASP A 239 4.49 18.95 13.64
CA ASP A 239 4.13 19.45 14.97
C ASP A 239 3.46 18.37 15.84
N GLN A 240 3.06 17.24 15.22
CA GLN A 240 2.47 16.07 15.88
C GLN A 240 3.38 14.83 15.82
N ALA A 241 4.64 14.98 15.40
CA ALA A 241 5.57 13.87 15.17
C ALA A 241 5.91 13.07 16.44
N ASP A 242 5.92 13.71 17.61
CA ASP A 242 6.26 13.04 18.88
C ASP A 242 5.38 11.82 19.17
N ARG A 243 4.12 11.83 18.71
CA ARG A 243 3.19 10.71 18.89
C ARG A 243 3.50 9.49 18.01
N VAL A 244 4.31 9.65 16.96
CA VAL A 244 4.68 8.57 16.04
C VAL A 244 6.17 8.25 16.01
N ASN A 245 7.02 9.11 16.58
CA ASN A 245 8.46 8.89 16.69
C ASN A 245 8.84 7.82 17.73
N GLY A 246 7.96 7.57 18.71
CA GLY A 246 8.16 6.57 19.76
C GLY A 246 7.27 5.35 19.59
N ALA A 247 7.01 4.67 20.72
CA ALA A 247 6.05 3.59 20.76
C ALA A 247 4.62 4.15 20.61
N ILE A 248 3.87 3.58 19.66
CA ILE A 248 2.49 3.95 19.37
C ILE A 248 1.60 2.94 20.08
N ARG A 249 0.86 3.40 21.10
CA ARG A 249 -0.14 2.59 21.78
C ARG A 249 -1.44 2.59 20.98
N TYR A 250 -1.94 1.40 20.65
CA TYR A 250 -3.20 1.22 19.93
C TYR A 250 -3.90 -0.08 20.37
N ARG A 251 -5.15 -0.26 19.95
CA ARG A 251 -5.97 -1.44 20.28
C ARG A 251 -6.38 -2.11 18.98
N ASP A 252 -6.08 -3.40 18.85
CA ASP A 252 -6.42 -4.20 17.67
C ASP A 252 -7.94 -4.16 17.45
N PRO A 253 -8.43 -3.76 16.25
CA PRO A 253 -9.83 -3.43 16.06
C PRO A 253 -10.74 -4.67 16.08
N VAL A 254 -10.19 -5.88 16.05
CA VAL A 254 -10.97 -7.13 16.05
C VAL A 254 -10.86 -7.85 17.38
N SER A 255 -9.64 -8.02 17.92
CA SER A 255 -9.41 -8.77 19.17
C SER A 255 -9.43 -7.94 20.43
N ASP A 256 -9.47 -6.61 20.32
CA ASP A 256 -9.41 -5.72 21.48
C ASP A 256 -8.07 -5.78 22.24
N GLU A 257 -7.05 -6.46 21.69
CA GLU A 257 -5.71 -6.53 22.28
C GLU A 257 -5.02 -5.16 22.24
N VAL A 258 -4.51 -4.70 23.37
CA VAL A 258 -3.70 -3.48 23.43
C VAL A 258 -2.27 -3.81 23.00
N ARG A 259 -1.76 -3.02 22.05
CA ARG A 259 -0.40 -3.11 21.53
C ARG A 259 0.30 -1.77 21.70
N GLU A 260 1.62 -1.83 21.77
CA GLU A 260 2.49 -0.68 21.88
C GLU A 260 3.75 -0.98 21.07
N GLU A 261 3.83 -0.38 19.89
CA GLU A 261 4.87 -0.68 18.89
C GLU A 261 5.26 0.61 18.16
N SER A 262 6.53 0.75 17.83
CA SER A 262 7.04 1.82 16.97
C SER A 262 6.77 1.54 15.49
N ALA A 263 6.80 2.59 14.66
CA ALA A 263 6.70 2.42 13.21
C ALA A 263 7.80 1.50 12.63
N ALA A 264 9.01 1.52 13.23
CA ALA A 264 10.11 0.65 12.84
C ALA A 264 9.81 -0.83 13.12
N GLU A 265 9.32 -1.16 14.31
CA GLU A 265 8.93 -2.53 14.69
C GLU A 265 7.79 -3.06 13.81
N LEU A 266 6.82 -2.20 13.48
CA LEU A 266 5.74 -2.55 12.54
C LEU A 266 6.28 -2.88 11.14
N MET A 267 7.23 -2.09 10.61
CA MET A 267 7.89 -2.36 9.33
C MET A 267 8.72 -3.64 9.36
N ASP A 268 9.48 -3.89 10.43
CA ASP A 268 10.30 -5.10 10.57
C ASP A 268 9.41 -6.36 10.63
N ARG A 269 8.34 -6.32 11.43
CA ARG A 269 7.36 -7.42 11.49
C ARG A 269 6.68 -7.66 10.15
N ALA A 270 6.34 -6.61 9.40
CA ALA A 270 5.79 -6.74 8.06
C ALA A 270 6.79 -7.39 7.08
N ALA A 271 8.05 -6.95 7.12
CA ALA A 271 9.12 -7.49 6.29
C ALA A 271 9.42 -8.97 6.60
N ASP A 272 9.45 -9.36 7.88
CA ASP A 272 9.66 -10.76 8.29
C ASP A 272 8.55 -11.68 7.77
N ARG A 273 7.29 -11.24 7.88
CA ARG A 273 6.13 -11.99 7.37
C ARG A 273 6.14 -12.07 5.85
N ALA A 274 6.51 -10.99 5.17
CA ALA A 274 6.67 -10.98 3.72
C ALA A 274 7.82 -11.90 3.27
N GLY A 275 8.98 -11.84 3.91
CA GLY A 275 10.12 -12.71 3.62
C GLY A 275 9.77 -14.19 3.83
N THR A 276 9.08 -14.52 4.93
CA THR A 276 8.57 -15.87 5.19
C THR A 276 7.61 -16.33 4.08
N LEU A 277 6.69 -15.47 3.64
CA LEU A 277 5.77 -15.77 2.56
C LEU A 277 6.49 -15.98 1.22
N CYS A 278 7.48 -15.15 0.90
CA CYS A 278 8.28 -15.26 -0.30
C CYS A 278 9.09 -16.57 -0.33
N ARG A 279 9.70 -16.98 0.78
CA ARG A 279 10.39 -18.29 0.89
C ARG A 279 9.44 -19.46 0.62
N ARG A 280 8.17 -19.37 1.07
CA ARG A 280 7.14 -20.37 0.74
C ARG A 280 6.76 -20.38 -0.74
N LEU A 281 6.82 -19.23 -1.42
CA LEU A 281 6.52 -19.09 -2.85
C LEU A 281 7.70 -19.49 -3.75
N GLU A 282 8.92 -19.45 -3.24
CA GLU A 282 10.15 -19.71 -3.99
C GLU A 282 10.11 -21.02 -4.79
N PRO A 283 9.67 -22.18 -4.23
CA PRO A 283 9.65 -23.41 -5.01
C PRO A 283 8.70 -23.38 -6.20
N ALA A 284 7.56 -22.70 -6.06
CA ALA A 284 6.58 -22.59 -7.13
C ALA A 284 7.07 -21.67 -8.25
N VAL A 285 7.82 -20.62 -7.91
CA VAL A 285 8.36 -19.66 -8.88
C VAL A 285 9.56 -20.24 -9.63
N PHE A 286 10.50 -20.90 -8.93
CA PHE A 286 11.79 -21.26 -9.54
C PHE A 286 11.94 -22.74 -9.90
N TYR A 287 11.22 -23.64 -9.23
CA TYR A 287 11.39 -25.09 -9.42
C TYR A 287 10.14 -25.77 -10.00
N GLY A 288 9.07 -25.01 -10.26
CA GLY A 288 7.80 -25.58 -10.75
C GLY A 288 7.16 -26.57 -9.77
N ALA A 289 7.50 -26.47 -8.49
CA ALA A 289 7.10 -27.40 -7.43
C ALA A 289 6.35 -26.67 -6.31
N GLY A 290 5.53 -27.40 -5.55
CA GLY A 290 4.81 -26.85 -4.40
C GLY A 290 3.44 -26.25 -4.74
N GLN A 291 2.56 -26.23 -3.73
CA GLN A 291 1.25 -25.61 -3.85
C GLN A 291 1.36 -24.10 -3.65
N VAL A 292 0.82 -23.31 -4.58
CA VAL A 292 0.83 -21.85 -4.49
C VAL A 292 -0.29 -21.41 -3.54
N LEU A 293 0.07 -21.17 -2.28
CA LEU A 293 -0.78 -20.56 -1.23
C LEU A 293 -2.22 -21.11 -1.23
N PRO A 294 -2.45 -22.39 -0.88
CA PRO A 294 -3.79 -22.98 -0.91
C PRO A 294 -4.78 -22.27 0.03
N GLU A 295 -4.29 -21.55 1.04
CA GLU A 295 -5.11 -20.76 1.96
C GLU A 295 -5.61 -19.43 1.37
N THR A 296 -6.54 -18.78 2.07
CA THR A 296 -6.88 -17.38 1.86
C THR A 296 -5.90 -16.45 2.57
N GLY A 297 -5.62 -15.31 1.95
CA GLY A 297 -4.83 -14.25 2.58
C GLY A 297 -5.59 -13.50 3.68
N PRO A 298 -4.88 -12.77 4.57
CA PRO A 298 -5.51 -11.90 5.56
C PRO A 298 -6.12 -10.65 4.90
N SER A 299 -7.16 -10.08 5.51
CA SER A 299 -7.63 -8.74 5.16
C SER A 299 -6.53 -7.71 5.45
N LEU A 300 -6.27 -6.85 4.47
CA LEU A 300 -5.28 -5.78 4.57
C LEU A 300 -5.71 -4.70 5.56
N ASP A 301 -7.01 -4.54 5.85
CA ASP A 301 -7.50 -3.59 6.85
C ASP A 301 -7.41 -4.15 8.29
N SER A 302 -7.89 -5.39 8.50
CA SER A 302 -8.06 -5.95 9.85
C SER A 302 -6.89 -6.80 10.34
N GLY A 303 -5.98 -7.18 9.44
CA GLY A 303 -4.84 -8.02 9.78
C GLY A 303 -5.15 -9.51 9.92
N ARG A 304 -6.40 -9.93 9.70
CA ARG A 304 -6.92 -11.26 10.04
C ARG A 304 -7.54 -11.97 8.83
N ARG A 305 -7.47 -13.31 8.83
CA ARG A 305 -8.04 -14.14 7.76
C ARG A 305 -9.53 -14.28 7.94
N GLY A 306 -10.28 -14.14 6.84
CA GLY A 306 -11.73 -14.31 6.82
C GLY A 306 -12.52 -13.19 7.51
N SER A 307 -11.86 -12.24 8.16
CA SER A 307 -12.52 -11.10 8.79
C SER A 307 -12.68 -9.95 7.81
N GLY A 308 -13.89 -9.39 7.74
CA GLY A 308 -14.16 -8.17 7.01
C GLY A 308 -14.04 -6.92 7.88
N THR A 309 -14.09 -5.76 7.24
CA THR A 309 -14.12 -4.45 7.91
C THR A 309 -15.33 -4.26 8.82
N ARG A 310 -16.40 -5.03 8.61
CA ARG A 310 -17.60 -5.04 9.47
C ARG A 310 -17.35 -5.59 10.88
N GLU A 311 -16.28 -6.33 11.08
CA GLU A 311 -15.90 -6.88 12.38
C GLU A 311 -14.99 -5.93 13.16
N MET A 312 -14.42 -4.93 12.49
CA MET A 312 -13.55 -3.92 13.10
C MET A 312 -14.37 -2.95 13.95
N ARG A 313 -13.90 -2.70 15.16
CA ARG A 313 -14.49 -1.72 16.08
C ARG A 313 -13.52 -0.57 16.25
N HIS A 314 -14.03 0.65 16.15
CA HIS A 314 -13.24 1.82 16.50
C HIS A 314 -13.32 2.09 18.00
N MET A 315 -12.17 2.19 18.66
CA MET A 315 -12.07 2.20 20.12
C MET A 315 -11.19 3.34 20.68
N ALA A 316 -10.62 4.21 19.84
CA ALA A 316 -9.82 5.32 20.36
C ALA A 316 -10.71 6.40 20.99
N GLU A 317 -10.31 6.86 22.17
CA GLU A 317 -10.94 7.99 22.86
C GLU A 317 -10.66 9.32 22.15
N LYS A 318 -9.48 9.44 21.53
CA LYS A 318 -9.04 10.63 20.80
C LYS A 318 -8.44 10.25 19.46
N PHE A 319 -9.07 10.72 18.40
CA PHE A 319 -8.59 10.57 17.03
C PHE A 319 -7.25 11.29 16.81
N PHE A 320 -6.47 10.79 15.86
CA PHE A 320 -5.17 11.30 15.47
C PHE A 320 -4.92 11.09 13.96
N PRO A 321 -4.26 12.04 13.27
CA PRO A 321 -3.85 13.36 13.73
C PRO A 321 -5.02 14.33 13.93
N SER A 322 -4.76 15.41 14.66
CA SER A 322 -5.64 16.56 14.71
C SER A 322 -5.68 17.24 13.34
N LEU A 323 -6.88 17.42 12.79
CA LEU A 323 -7.09 18.04 11.48
C LEU A 323 -7.18 19.58 11.61
N PRO A 324 -6.78 20.35 10.59
CA PRO A 324 -6.63 21.81 10.71
C PRO A 324 -7.96 22.53 10.97
N GLN A 325 -9.09 21.95 10.54
CA GLN A 325 -10.43 22.49 10.79
C GLN A 325 -10.90 22.39 12.25
N HIS A 326 -10.14 21.71 13.12
CA HIS A 326 -10.47 21.59 14.55
C HIS A 326 -9.60 22.49 15.44
N SER A 327 -8.63 23.21 14.87
CA SER A 327 -7.69 24.06 15.61
C SER A 327 -8.05 25.56 15.58
N ARG A 328 -9.27 25.91 15.14
CA ARG A 328 -9.78 27.29 15.07
C ARG A 328 -11.00 27.46 15.94
#